data_AF-A0A520XJQ5-F1
#
_entry.id   AF-A0A520XJQ5-F1
#
_cell.length_a   1.000
_cell.length_b   1.000
_cell.length_c   1.000
_cell.angle_alpha   90.00
_cell.angle_beta   90.00
_cell.angle_gamma   90.00
#
_symmetry.space_group_name_H-M   'P 1'
#
loop_
_entity.id
_entity.type
_entity.pdbx_description
1 polymer ?
#
loop_
_entity_poly.entity_id
_entity_poly.type
_entity_poly.pdbx_seq_one_letter_code
_entity_poly.pdbx_strand_id
1 'polypeptide(L)' 'MTKRLIDVDDDKLEKVRALLGTRTLKATVDSAFDEVLALEQRRSALLAERGIDPDDLADPQARQAAWG' A
#
# COMPACT_ATOMS: atom_id res chain seq x y z
N MET A 1 -2.22 -20.25 -2.57
CA MET A 1 -2.59 -19.66 -1.26
C MET A 1 -1.91 -20.45 -0.16
N THR A 2 -1.03 -19.82 0.62
CA THR A 2 -0.34 -20.45 1.75
C THR A 2 -0.92 -19.90 3.05
N LYS A 3 -1.30 -20.78 3.97
CA LYS A 3 -1.83 -20.36 5.27
C LYS A 3 -0.68 -19.81 6.13
N ARG A 4 -0.90 -18.65 6.73
CA ARG A 4 -0.01 -18.05 7.72
C ARG A 4 -0.85 -17.64 8.92
N LEU A 5 -0.31 -17.88 10.12
CA LEU A 5 -0.88 -17.37 11.35
C LEU A 5 -0.23 -16.02 11.63
N ILE A 6 -1.05 -14.98 11.78
CA ILE A 6 -0.62 -13.63 12.13
C ILE A 6 -1.59 -13.10 13.18
N ASP A 7 -1.07 -12.39 14.17
CA ASP A 7 -1.90 -11.64 15.09
C ASP A 7 -2.30 -10.32 14.44
N VAL A 8 -3.58 -10.01 14.47
CA VAL A 8 -4.17 -8.80 13.88
C VAL A 8 -5.05 -8.15 14.93
N ASP A 9 -4.99 -6.83 14.99
CA ASP A 9 -5.92 -6.04 15.78
C ASP A 9 -7.33 -6.12 15.16
N ASP A 10 -8.27 -6.71 15.90
CA ASP A 10 -9.65 -6.93 15.46
C ASP A 10 -10.41 -5.61 15.22
N ASP A 11 -10.13 -4.55 15.99
CA ASP A 11 -10.76 -3.25 15.80
C ASP A 11 -10.32 -2.63 14.47
N LYS A 12 -9.05 -2.81 14.12
CA LYS A 12 -8.51 -2.38 12.83
C LYS A 12 -9.10 -3.21 11.69
N LEU A 13 -9.22 -4.52 11.88
CA LEU A 13 -9.76 -5.45 10.89
C LEU A 13 -11.23 -5.15 10.56
N GLU A 14 -12.05 -4.85 11.57
CA GLU A 14 -13.46 -4.48 11.37
C GLU A 14 -13.62 -3.11 10.69
N LYS A 15 -12.76 -2.13 10.99
CA LYS A 15 -12.74 -0.85 10.26
C LYS A 15 -12.44 -1.05 8.78
N VAL A 16 -11.42 -1.86 8.46
CA VAL A 16 -11.04 -2.16 7.08
C VAL A 16 -12.15 -2.95 6.37
N ARG A 17 -12.77 -3.91 7.06
CA ARG A 17 -13.92 -4.67 6.54
C ARG A 17 -15.10 -3.76 6.20
N ALA A 18 -15.42 -2.80 7.07
CA ALA A 18 -16.47 -1.82 6.82
C ALA A 18 -16.15 -0.91 5.62
N LEU A 19 -14.90 -0.46 5.49
CA LEU A 19 -14.44 0.36 4.37
C LEU A 19 -14.50 -0.40 3.02
N LEU A 20 -14.07 -1.66 3.02
CA LEU A 20 -14.01 -2.49 1.81
C LEU A 20 -15.33 -3.20 1.50
N GLY A 21 -16.30 -3.20 2.42
CA GLY A 21 -17.59 -3.87 2.26
C GLY A 21 -17.50 -5.41 2.18
N THR A 22 -16.43 -5.99 2.72
CA THR A 22 -16.14 -7.42 2.58
C THR A 22 -16.88 -8.28 3.61
N ARG A 23 -17.26 -9.49 3.21
CA ARG A 23 -18.08 -10.39 4.04
C ARG A 23 -17.26 -11.34 4.92
N THR A 24 -16.02 -11.66 4.53
CA THR A 24 -15.16 -12.62 5.23
C THR A 24 -13.81 -12.01 5.54
N LEU A 25 -13.17 -12.46 6.63
CA LEU A 25 -11.83 -11.98 7.03
C LEU A 25 -10.79 -12.21 5.94
N LYS A 26 -10.85 -13.36 5.26
CA LYS A 26 -10.00 -13.67 4.11
C LYS A 26 -10.18 -12.62 3.01
N ALA A 27 -11.42 -12.33 2.62
CA ALA A 27 -11.69 -11.34 1.58
C ALA A 27 -11.24 -9.94 2.01
N THR A 28 -11.42 -9.57 3.27
CA THR A 28 -10.92 -8.30 3.81
C THR A 28 -9.40 -8.18 3.66
N VAL A 29 -8.65 -9.23 4.03
CA VAL A 29 -7.18 -9.22 3.95
C VAL A 29 -6.71 -9.22 2.50
N ASP A 30 -7.28 -10.07 1.64
CA ASP A 30 -6.93 -10.12 0.22
C ASP A 30 -7.21 -8.75 -0.45
N SER A 31 -8.40 -8.18 -0.26
CA SER A 31 -8.75 -6.87 -0.81
C SER A 31 -7.92 -5.71 -0.22
N ALA A 32 -7.51 -5.80 1.05
CA ALA A 32 -6.62 -4.79 1.64
C ALA A 32 -5.24 -4.80 0.99
N PHE A 33 -4.71 -5.98 0.64
CA PHE A 33 -3.45 -6.07 -0.11
C PHE A 33 -3.60 -5.54 -1.53
N ASP A 34 -4.71 -5.85 -2.21
CA ASP A 34 -4.98 -5.35 -3.55
C ASP A 34 -5.03 -3.82 -3.59
N GLU A 35 -5.66 -3.19 -2.59
CA GLU A 35 -5.71 -1.72 -2.48
C GLU A 35 -4.33 -1.08 -2.30
N VAL A 36 -3.45 -1.69 -1.49
CA VAL A 36 -2.08 -1.19 -1.30
C VAL A 36 -1.27 -1.32 -2.58
N LEU A 37 -1.39 -2.44 -3.29
CA LEU A 37 -0.72 -2.65 -4.57
C LEU A 37 -1.25 -1.71 -5.65
N ALA A 38 -2.57 -1.47 -5.69
CA ALA A 38 -3.17 -0.53 -6.62
C ALA A 38 -2.72 0.91 -6.32
N LEU A 39 -2.58 1.29 -5.05
CA LEU A 39 -2.06 2.59 -4.65
C LEU A 39 -0.59 2.77 -5.09
N GLU A 40 0.24 1.75 -4.88
CA GLU A 40 1.63 1.75 -5.33
C GLU A 40 1.71 1.88 -6.85
N GLN A 41 0.95 1.09 -7.60
CA GLN A 41 0.93 1.16 -9.06
C GLN A 41 0.54 2.54 -9.58
N ARG A 42 -0.50 3.15 -8.99
CA ARG A 42 -0.92 4.52 -9.33
C ARG A 42 0.20 5.52 -9.04
N ARG A 43 0.88 5.39 -7.89
CA ARG A 43 1.99 6.27 -7.50
C ARG A 43 3.16 6.11 -8.48
N SER A 44 3.55 4.90 -8.78
CA SER A 44 4.68 4.60 -9.67
C SER A 44 4.39 5.03 -11.10
N ALA A 45 3.15 4.86 -11.60
CA ALA A 45 2.74 5.39 -12.90
C ALA A 45 2.89 6.92 -12.98
N LEU A 46 2.40 7.65 -11.96
CA LEU A 46 2.51 9.12 -11.92
C LEU A 46 3.95 9.63 -11.85
N LEU A 47 4.84 8.89 -11.18
CA LEU A 47 6.26 9.24 -11.09
C LEU A 47 6.98 8.94 -12.41
N ALA A 48 6.69 7.80 -13.03
CA ALA A 48 7.25 7.43 -14.33
C ALA A 48 6.88 8.44 -15.44
N GLU A 49 5.64 8.95 -15.44
CA GLU A 49 5.22 10.02 -16.37
C GLU A 49 6.04 11.31 -16.22
N ARG A 50 6.61 11.55 -15.04
CA ARG A 50 7.46 12.72 -14.76
C ARG A 50 8.95 12.42 -14.89
N GLY A 51 9.32 11.19 -15.29
CA GLY A 51 10.70 10.74 -15.38
C GLY A 51 11.41 10.69 -14.02
N ILE A 52 10.65 10.59 -12.92
CA ILE A 52 11.18 10.56 -11.57
C ILE A 52 11.29 9.10 -11.12
N ASP A 53 12.49 8.68 -10.73
CA ASP A 53 12.70 7.37 -10.12
C ASP A 53 12.19 7.39 -8.65
N PRO A 54 11.30 6.47 -8.25
CA PRO A 54 10.87 6.35 -6.87
C PRO A 54 12.02 6.11 -5.88
N ASP A 55 13.10 5.44 -6.30
CA ASP A 55 14.25 5.14 -5.45
C ASP A 55 15.05 6.42 -5.12
N ASP A 56 15.13 7.37 -6.07
CA ASP A 56 15.72 8.69 -5.83
C ASP A 56 14.91 9.49 -4.79
N LEU A 57 13.60 9.24 -4.68
CA LEU A 57 12.76 9.86 -3.64
C LEU A 57 12.86 9.16 -2.29
N ALA A 58 13.24 7.87 -2.26
CA ALA A 58 13.45 7.13 -1.03
C ALA A 58 14.77 7.54 -0.34
N ASP A 59 15.77 7.97 -1.12
CA ASP A 59 17.04 8.49 -0.61
C ASP A 59 16.87 9.86 0.08
N PRO A 60 17.20 9.97 1.39
CA PRO A 60 17.19 11.24 2.11
C PRO A 60 18.13 12.30 1.49
N GLN A 61 19.28 11.91 0.92
CA GLN A 61 20.25 12.85 0.35
C GLN A 61 19.78 13.40 -1.00
N ALA A 62 19.29 12.54 -1.89
CA ALA A 62 18.69 12.95 -3.17
C ALA A 62 17.48 13.88 -2.96
N ARG A 63 16.64 13.63 -1.95
CA ARG A 63 15.58 14.57 -1.57
C ARG A 63 16.13 15.92 -1.11
N GLN A 64 17.17 15.95 -0.30
CA GLN A 64 17.75 17.22 0.15
C GLN A 64 18.31 18.05 -1.02
N ALA A 65 18.91 17.40 -2.03
CA ALA A 65 19.45 18.08 -3.20
C ALA A 65 18.37 18.62 -4.16
N ALA A 66 17.19 17.99 -4.22
CA ALA A 66 16.09 18.43 -5.10
C ALA A 66 15.32 19.65 -4.56
N TRP A 67 15.41 19.93 -3.27
CA TRP A 67 14.69 21.01 -2.58
C TRP A 67 15.63 22.03 -1.89
N GLY A 68 16.94 21.91 -2.11
CA GLY A 68 17.99 22.77 -1.56
C GLY A 68 18.39 23.92 -2.48
#